data_AF-A0AA43TT88-F1
#
_entry.id   AF-A0AA43TT88-F1
#
_cell.length_a   1.000
_cell.length_b   1.000
_cell.length_c   1.000
_cell.angle_alpha   90.00
_cell.angle_beta   90.00
_cell.angle_gamma   90.00
#
_symmetry.space_group_name_H-M   'P 1'
#
loop_
_entity.id
_entity.type
_entity.pdbx_description
1 polymer ?
#
loop_
_entity_poly.entity_id
_entity_poly.type
_entity_poly.pdbx_seq_one_letter_code
_entity_poly.pdbx_strand_id
1 'polypeptide(L)'
;MASQAKSRWADDEEDLALDIQRKRDKEAKKKAKAERQRKAEEEALQKQQSEASTARNGFNASSEDAQIYETERPSKKRKLTPEAIEDTSTASKQQPPRLLRFPAPQWGPCRHVDNFEKLNHIEEGSYGWVSRAKDINTGDVVALKKLKMDNSNDGFPVTGLREIQTLMASRHENIVALREVVMGDKLDE
;
A
#
# COMPACT_ATOMS: atom_id res chain seq x y z
N MET A 1 -23.52 60.08 -17.99
CA MET A 1 -24.07 58.71 -17.96
C MET A 1 -22.91 57.74 -18.02
N ALA A 2 -22.36 57.31 -16.89
CA ALA A 2 -21.25 56.35 -16.86
C ALA A 2 -21.82 54.92 -16.91
N SER A 3 -21.42 54.14 -17.91
CA SER A 3 -21.79 52.73 -18.05
C SER A 3 -21.12 51.89 -16.96
N GLN A 4 -21.88 51.03 -16.29
CA GLN A 4 -21.35 50.09 -15.30
C GLN A 4 -20.45 49.05 -15.99
N ALA A 5 -19.22 48.91 -15.49
CA ALA A 5 -18.26 47.92 -15.98
C ALA A 5 -18.72 46.50 -15.59
N LYS A 6 -18.78 45.60 -16.58
CA LYS A 6 -19.12 44.19 -16.40
C LYS A 6 -18.04 43.52 -15.55
N SER A 7 -18.44 42.89 -14.43
CA SER A 7 -17.54 42.27 -13.46
C SER A 7 -16.68 41.17 -14.11
N ARG A 8 -15.38 41.14 -13.75
CA ARG A 8 -14.40 40.10 -14.14
C ARG A 8 -14.75 38.67 -13.69
N TRP A 9 -15.87 38.51 -12.99
CA TRP A 9 -16.36 37.27 -12.39
C TRP A 9 -17.72 36.84 -12.96
N ALA A 10 -18.16 37.43 -14.08
CA ALA A 10 -19.35 36.96 -14.76
C ALA A 10 -18.99 35.68 -15.53
N ASP A 11 -19.64 34.57 -15.20
CA ASP A 11 -19.56 33.34 -16.01
C ASP A 11 -20.13 33.65 -17.40
N ASP A 12 -19.26 33.62 -18.42
CA ASP A 12 -19.66 33.81 -19.81
C ASP A 12 -20.22 32.50 -20.39
N GLU A 13 -20.96 32.58 -21.50
CA GLU A 13 -21.52 31.39 -22.18
C GLU A 13 -20.46 30.36 -22.58
N GLU A 14 -19.22 30.80 -22.79
CA GLU A 14 -18.08 29.93 -23.09
C GLU A 14 -17.68 29.04 -21.90
N ASP A 15 -17.73 29.53 -20.66
CA ASP A 15 -17.39 28.76 -19.46
C ASP A 15 -18.43 27.67 -19.18
N LEU A 16 -19.71 28.00 -19.37
CA LEU A 16 -20.80 27.02 -19.28
C LEU A 16 -20.68 25.93 -20.36
N ALA A 17 -20.23 26.27 -21.57
CA ALA A 17 -20.00 25.30 -22.64
C ALA A 17 -18.84 24.34 -22.33
N LEU A 18 -17.76 24.83 -21.72
CA LEU A 18 -16.62 24.02 -21.29
C LEU A 18 -16.99 23.02 -20.19
N ASP A 19 -17.84 23.43 -19.24
CA ASP A 19 -18.29 22.52 -18.19
C ASP A 19 -19.27 21.45 -18.72
N ILE A 20 -20.10 21.78 -19.71
CA ILE A 20 -20.93 20.81 -20.42
C ILE A 20 -20.06 19.78 -21.18
N GLN A 21 -18.98 20.22 -21.84
CA GLN A 21 -18.03 19.29 -22.49
C GLN A 21 -17.32 18.39 -21.48
N ARG A 22 -16.79 18.97 -20.39
CA ARG A 22 -16.11 18.21 -19.33
C ARG A 22 -17.03 17.16 -18.69
N LYS A 23 -18.32 17.46 -18.55
CA LYS A 23 -19.32 16.52 -18.04
C LYS A 23 -19.59 15.37 -19.02
N ARG A 24 -19.68 15.66 -20.33
CA ARG A 24 -19.82 14.63 -21.37
C ARG A 24 -18.60 13.71 -21.45
N ASP A 25 -17.39 14.26 -21.36
CA ASP A 25 -16.15 13.48 -21.39
C ASP A 25 -16.01 12.56 -20.18
N LYS A 26 -16.38 13.04 -18.98
CA LYS A 26 -16.43 12.21 -17.77
C LYS A 26 -17.43 11.07 -17.91
N GLU A 27 -18.60 11.32 -18.49
CA GLU A 27 -19.63 10.30 -18.69
C GLU A 27 -19.21 9.27 -19.76
N ALA A 28 -18.59 9.71 -20.85
CA ALA A 28 -18.06 8.84 -21.90
C ALA A 28 -16.94 7.94 -21.37
N LYS A 29 -16.01 8.50 -20.58
CA LYS A 29 -14.92 7.73 -19.94
C LYS A 29 -15.46 6.71 -18.93
N LYS A 30 -16.53 7.05 -18.20
CA LYS A 30 -17.22 6.13 -17.29
C LYS A 30 -17.89 4.98 -18.04
N LYS A 31 -18.58 5.27 -19.16
CA LYS A 31 -19.22 4.25 -20.01
C LYS A 31 -18.20 3.31 -20.65
N ALA A 32 -17.10 3.84 -21.21
CA ALA A 32 -16.05 3.03 -21.81
C ALA A 32 -15.36 2.08 -20.80
N LYS A 33 -15.15 2.53 -19.56
CA LYS A 33 -14.60 1.68 -18.49
C LYS A 33 -15.57 0.55 -18.11
N ALA A 34 -16.87 0.85 -18.00
CA ALA A 34 -17.89 -0.14 -17.68
C ALA A 34 -18.05 -1.20 -18.78
N GLU A 35 -18.01 -0.79 -20.06
CA GLU A 35 -18.08 -1.72 -21.19
C GLU A 35 -16.85 -2.63 -21.25
N ARG A 36 -15.64 -2.09 -21.04
CA ARG A 36 -14.41 -2.88 -20.98
C ARG A 36 -14.43 -3.90 -19.84
N GLN A 37 -15.02 -3.52 -18.69
CA GLN A 37 -15.16 -4.42 -17.56
C GLN A 37 -16.18 -5.54 -17.84
N ARG A 38 -17.32 -5.22 -18.45
CA ARG A 38 -18.34 -6.22 -18.83
C ARG A 38 -17.80 -7.23 -19.85
N LYS A 39 -17.03 -6.75 -20.84
CA LYS A 39 -16.40 -7.61 -21.85
C LYS A 39 -15.34 -8.54 -21.25
N ALA A 40 -14.54 -8.04 -20.31
CA ALA A 40 -13.55 -8.85 -19.61
C ALA A 40 -14.18 -9.94 -18.72
N GLU A 41 -15.32 -9.63 -18.08
CA GLU A 41 -16.07 -10.59 -17.28
C GLU A 41 -16.73 -11.68 -18.13
N GLU A 42 -17.29 -11.31 -19.29
CA GLU A 42 -17.86 -12.25 -20.26
C GLU A 42 -16.79 -13.17 -20.85
N GLU A 43 -15.61 -12.64 -21.18
CA GLU A 43 -14.46 -13.42 -21.64
C GLU A 43 -13.94 -14.38 -20.56
N ALA A 44 -13.92 -13.95 -19.30
CA ALA A 44 -13.53 -14.80 -18.17
C ALA A 44 -14.54 -15.95 -17.93
N LEU A 45 -15.84 -15.67 -18.02
CA LEU A 45 -16.89 -16.68 -17.94
C LEU A 45 -16.81 -17.68 -19.10
N GLN A 46 -16.55 -17.21 -20.32
CA GLN A 46 -16.41 -18.07 -21.49
C GLN A 46 -15.18 -18.98 -21.38
N LYS A 47 -14.08 -18.46 -20.81
CA LYS A 47 -12.87 -19.25 -20.53
C LYS A 47 -13.10 -20.29 -19.42
N GLN A 48 -13.85 -19.96 -18.38
CA GLN A 48 -14.23 -20.95 -17.35
C GLN A 48 -15.13 -22.06 -17.92
N GLN A 49 -16.04 -21.74 -18.85
CA GLN A 49 -16.90 -22.73 -19.50
C GLN A 49 -16.14 -23.65 -20.46
N SER A 50 -15.12 -23.15 -21.18
CA SER A 50 -14.27 -23.99 -22.05
C SER A 50 -13.32 -24.88 -21.25
N GLU A 51 -12.81 -24.40 -20.11
CA GLU A 51 -12.00 -25.20 -19.18
C GLU A 51 -12.85 -26.30 -18.50
N ALA A 52 -14.09 -26.00 -18.12
CA ALA A 52 -15.00 -26.98 -17.53
C ALA A 52 -15.49 -28.07 -18.53
N SER A 53 -15.60 -27.75 -19.81
CA SER A 53 -15.95 -28.74 -20.86
C SER A 53 -14.76 -29.61 -21.26
N THR A 54 -13.54 -29.08 -21.23
CA THR A 54 -12.30 -29.87 -21.47
C THR A 54 -12.04 -30.87 -20.34
N ALA A 55 -12.42 -30.54 -19.10
CA ALA A 55 -12.30 -31.45 -17.95
C ALA A 55 -13.33 -32.61 -17.93
N ARG A 56 -14.40 -32.56 -18.73
CA ARG A 56 -15.42 -33.63 -18.80
C ARG A 56 -15.18 -34.70 -19.85
N ASN A 57 -14.22 -34.52 -20.77
CA ASN A 57 -13.96 -35.46 -21.85
C ASN A 57 -12.71 -36.35 -21.65
N GLY A 58 -12.25 -36.51 -20.41
CA GLY A 58 -11.11 -37.35 -20.04
C GLY A 58 -11.52 -38.65 -19.34
N PHE A 59 -12.36 -39.48 -19.95
CA PHE A 59 -12.47 -40.89 -19.55
C PHE A 59 -12.62 -41.77 -20.80
N ASN A 60 -11.69 -42.73 -20.91
CA ASN A 60 -11.61 -43.84 -21.85
C ASN A 60 -10.99 -43.60 -23.24
N ALA A 61 -9.66 -43.80 -23.33
CA ALA A 61 -9.05 -44.64 -24.36
C ALA A 61 -7.65 -45.07 -23.88
N SER A 62 -7.52 -46.37 -23.60
CA SER A 62 -6.29 -47.09 -23.32
C SER A 62 -5.37 -47.14 -24.54
N SER A 63 -4.08 -46.87 -24.36
CA SER A 63 -2.96 -47.81 -24.58
C SER A 63 -1.62 -47.06 -24.68
N GLU A 64 -0.74 -47.42 -23.73
CA GLU A 64 0.69 -47.65 -23.93
C GLU A 64 1.53 -46.50 -24.52
N ASP A 65 2.07 -45.65 -23.65
CA ASP A 65 3.52 -45.45 -23.48
C ASP A 65 3.77 -44.22 -22.58
N ALA A 66 4.27 -44.43 -21.37
CA ALA A 66 5.18 -43.49 -20.70
C ALA A 66 5.64 -44.10 -19.36
N GLN A 67 6.92 -44.41 -19.35
CA GLN A 67 7.70 -44.84 -18.21
C GLN A 67 7.56 -43.89 -17.02
N ILE A 68 7.54 -44.52 -15.84
CA ILE A 68 7.71 -43.92 -14.53
C ILE A 68 8.93 -42.99 -14.55
N TYR A 69 8.71 -41.70 -14.36
CA TYR A 69 9.68 -40.83 -13.70
C TYR A 69 9.01 -40.22 -12.48
N GLU A 70 9.42 -40.67 -11.31
CA GLU A 70 9.42 -39.79 -10.15
C GLU A 70 10.29 -38.59 -10.52
N THR A 71 9.76 -37.36 -10.51
CA THR A 71 10.62 -36.22 -10.23
C THR A 71 9.86 -35.09 -9.56
N GLU A 72 10.45 -34.68 -8.45
CA GLU A 72 9.93 -33.88 -7.36
C GLU A 72 9.49 -32.45 -7.72
N ARG A 73 8.63 -31.93 -6.84
CA ARG A 73 8.20 -30.52 -6.74
C ARG A 73 9.40 -29.57 -6.81
N PRO A 74 9.44 -28.56 -7.69
CA PRO A 74 10.62 -27.73 -7.87
C PRO A 74 10.89 -26.88 -6.62
N SER A 75 11.91 -27.26 -5.84
CA SER A 75 12.40 -26.49 -4.69
C SER A 75 13.22 -25.29 -5.18
N LYS A 76 12.55 -24.16 -5.41
CA LYS A 76 13.24 -22.88 -5.66
C LYS A 76 13.74 -22.27 -4.34
N LYS A 77 14.72 -22.92 -3.72
CA LYS A 77 15.67 -22.32 -2.77
C LYS A 77 17.07 -22.80 -3.16
N ARG A 78 17.77 -22.03 -3.98
CA ARG A 78 19.21 -22.21 -4.15
C ARG A 78 19.87 -21.97 -2.79
N LYS A 79 20.41 -23.03 -2.17
CA LYS A 79 21.38 -22.91 -1.08
C LYS A 79 22.65 -22.27 -1.68
N LEU A 80 22.95 -21.04 -1.29
CA LEU A 80 24.24 -20.39 -1.50
C LEU A 80 25.10 -20.69 -0.28
N THR A 81 25.55 -21.93 -0.15
CA THR A 81 26.60 -22.31 0.80
C THR A 81 27.52 -23.27 0.05
N PRO A 82 28.81 -22.96 -0.11
CA PRO A 82 29.76 -23.94 -0.61
C PRO A 82 29.75 -25.14 0.34
N GLU A 83 29.58 -26.35 -0.17
CA GLU A 83 29.81 -27.55 0.63
C GLU A 83 31.28 -27.56 1.05
N ALA A 84 31.50 -27.76 2.34
CA ALA A 84 32.84 -27.84 2.90
C ALA A 84 33.52 -29.08 2.32
N ILE A 85 34.55 -28.87 1.52
CA ILE A 85 35.51 -29.89 1.16
C ILE A 85 36.22 -30.27 2.46
N GLU A 86 36.05 -31.51 2.91
CA GLU A 86 36.78 -32.07 4.04
C GLU A 86 38.24 -32.29 3.64
N ASP A 87 39.03 -31.22 3.67
CA ASP A 87 40.49 -31.33 3.67
C ASP A 87 41.01 -31.25 5.11
N THR A 88 41.52 -32.40 5.55
CA THR A 88 42.25 -32.60 6.79
C THR A 88 43.46 -31.65 6.90
N SER A 89 43.41 -30.62 7.75
CA SER A 89 44.47 -30.22 8.69
C SER A 89 44.31 -28.77 9.19
N THR A 90 44.69 -28.55 10.45
CA THR A 90 44.74 -27.29 11.23
C THR A 90 43.43 -26.80 11.87
N ALA A 91 43.25 -27.22 13.13
CA ALA A 91 42.23 -26.75 14.05
C ALA A 91 42.43 -25.26 14.40
N SER A 92 41.68 -24.37 13.75
CA SER A 92 41.37 -23.04 14.28
C SER A 92 39.95 -23.06 14.84
N LYS A 93 39.79 -22.64 16.11
CA LYS A 93 38.47 -22.52 16.78
C LYS A 93 37.65 -21.43 16.07
N GLN A 94 36.88 -21.82 15.05
CA GLN A 94 36.00 -20.89 14.35
C GLN A 94 34.80 -20.57 15.26
N GLN A 95 34.69 -19.32 15.68
CA GLN A 95 33.46 -18.85 16.31
C GLN A 95 32.32 -18.91 15.30
N PRO A 96 31.10 -19.28 15.70
CA PRO A 96 29.97 -19.32 14.78
C PRO A 96 29.78 -17.95 14.13
N PRO A 97 29.40 -17.89 12.84
CA PRO A 97 29.20 -16.63 12.15
C PRO A 97 28.21 -15.79 12.95
N ARG A 98 28.64 -14.58 13.35
CA ARG A 98 27.76 -13.61 14.01
C ARG A 98 26.69 -13.20 13.01
N LEU A 99 25.54 -13.86 13.07
CA LEU A 99 24.35 -13.42 12.35
C LEU A 99 24.09 -11.96 12.75
N LEU A 100 23.91 -11.09 11.77
CA LEU A 100 23.47 -9.72 11.99
C LEU A 100 22.08 -9.80 12.63
N ARG A 101 22.04 -9.73 13.96
CA ARG A 101 20.79 -9.68 14.71
C ARG A 101 20.36 -8.23 14.69
N PHE A 102 19.48 -7.89 13.75
CA PHE A 102 18.79 -6.61 13.83
C PHE A 102 17.98 -6.61 15.13
N PRO A 103 18.14 -5.61 16.00
CA PRO A 103 17.29 -5.49 17.18
C PRO A 103 15.84 -5.42 16.68
N ALA A 104 15.05 -6.44 16.99
CA ALA A 104 13.62 -6.37 16.75
C ALA A 104 13.08 -5.21 17.60
N PRO A 105 12.31 -4.26 17.02
CA PRO A 105 11.72 -3.21 17.82
C PRO A 105 10.87 -3.85 18.90
N GLN A 106 11.16 -3.53 20.16
CA GLN A 106 10.37 -3.98 21.30
C GLN A 106 8.93 -3.48 21.10
N TRP A 107 7.98 -4.41 21.02
CA TRP A 107 6.57 -4.07 21.06
C TRP A 107 6.28 -3.44 22.42
N GLY A 108 5.90 -2.16 22.40
CA GLY A 108 5.53 -1.39 23.58
C GLY A 108 4.14 -0.80 23.42
N PRO A 109 3.50 -0.38 24.52
CA PRO A 109 2.22 0.31 24.45
C PRO A 109 2.36 1.63 23.69
N CYS A 110 1.40 1.93 22.81
CA CYS A 110 1.28 3.23 22.17
C CYS A 110 0.74 4.26 23.18
N ARG A 111 1.28 5.48 23.19
CA ARG A 111 0.72 6.59 23.97
C ARG A 111 -0.62 7.04 23.40
N HIS A 112 -1.45 7.62 24.27
CA HIS A 112 -2.72 8.22 23.86
C HIS A 112 -2.51 9.59 23.21
N VAL A 113 -3.35 9.94 22.24
CA VAL A 113 -3.34 11.25 21.55
C VAL A 113 -3.55 12.41 22.52
N ASP A 114 -4.26 12.21 23.64
CA ASP A 114 -4.53 13.26 24.64
C ASP A 114 -3.27 13.80 25.34
N ASN A 115 -2.14 13.09 25.23
CA ASN A 115 -0.89 13.62 25.74
C ASN A 115 -0.33 14.79 24.90
N PHE A 116 -1.02 15.17 23.83
CA PHE A 116 -0.62 16.21 22.91
C PHE A 116 -1.72 17.26 22.79
N GLU A 117 -1.38 18.51 23.13
CA GLU A 117 -2.25 19.66 22.95
C GLU A 117 -2.20 20.11 21.48
N LYS A 118 -3.30 19.91 20.73
CA LYS A 118 -3.42 20.36 19.33
C LYS A 118 -3.45 21.91 19.31
N LEU A 119 -2.47 22.53 18.65
CA LEU A 119 -2.32 23.99 18.59
C LEU A 119 -3.07 24.60 17.39
N ASN A 120 -2.55 24.41 16.19
CA ASN A 120 -3.17 24.91 14.96
C ASN A 120 -3.13 23.86 13.87
N HIS A 121 -4.10 23.97 12.96
CA HIS A 121 -4.08 23.21 11.73
C HIS A 121 -2.93 23.67 10.83
N ILE A 122 -2.28 22.72 10.15
CA ILE A 122 -1.23 23.00 9.16
C ILE A 122 -1.81 22.76 7.77
N GLU A 123 -2.20 21.53 7.47
CA GLU A 123 -2.70 21.16 6.15
C GLU A 123 -3.61 19.93 6.20
N GLU A 124 -4.55 19.86 5.27
CA GLU A 124 -5.31 18.66 4.94
C GLU A 124 -4.95 18.20 3.53
N GLY A 125 -4.60 16.92 3.41
CA GLY A 125 -4.31 16.28 2.12
C GLY A 125 -5.16 15.04 1.87
N SER A 126 -4.88 14.37 0.76
CA SER A 126 -5.50 13.08 0.42
C SER A 126 -5.17 11.98 1.43
N TYR A 127 -3.99 12.06 2.07
CA TYR A 127 -3.50 11.01 2.96
C TYR A 127 -3.82 11.23 4.44
N GLY A 128 -4.34 12.41 4.82
CA GLY A 128 -4.57 12.72 6.23
C GLY A 128 -4.67 14.20 6.54
N TRP A 129 -4.77 14.49 7.83
CA TRP A 129 -4.75 15.83 8.40
C TRP A 129 -3.49 16.03 9.23
N VAL A 130 -2.82 17.16 9.03
CA VAL A 130 -1.62 17.54 9.77
C VAL A 130 -1.93 18.74 10.66
N SER A 131 -1.60 18.61 11.94
CA SER A 131 -1.73 19.68 12.93
C SER A 131 -0.42 19.88 13.67
N ARG A 132 -0.12 21.13 14.02
CA ARG A 132 0.91 21.45 15.00
C ARG A 132 0.34 21.11 16.37
N ALA A 133 1.09 20.40 17.20
CA ALA A 133 0.72 20.09 18.57
C ALA A 133 1.89 20.30 19.51
N LYS A 134 1.61 20.33 20.81
CA LYS A 134 2.60 20.40 21.86
C LYS A 134 2.49 19.16 22.73
N ASP A 135 3.58 18.43 22.95
CA ASP A 135 3.61 17.34 23.91
C ASP A 135 3.53 17.93 25.32
N ILE A 136 2.53 17.50 26.10
CA ILE A 136 2.23 18.06 27.42
C ILE A 136 3.36 17.76 28.41
N ASN A 137 4.02 16.61 28.27
CA ASN A 137 5.05 16.16 29.21
C ASN A 137 6.41 16.82 28.96
N THR A 138 6.80 16.93 27.69
CA THR A 138 8.12 17.47 27.31
C THR A 138 8.08 18.97 27.00
N GLY A 139 6.92 19.49 26.61
CA GLY A 139 6.75 20.85 26.12
C GLY A 139 7.17 21.05 24.66
N ASP A 140 7.61 19.98 23.99
CA ASP A 140 8.09 20.03 22.60
C ASP A 140 6.95 20.31 21.62
N VAL A 141 7.23 21.13 20.60
CA VAL A 141 6.34 21.32 19.46
C VAL A 141 6.56 20.20 18.45
N VAL A 142 5.48 19.50 18.10
CA VAL A 142 5.47 18.36 17.18
C VAL A 142 4.43 18.53 16.07
N ALA A 143 4.55 17.75 15.00
CA ALA A 143 3.52 17.61 13.99
C ALA A 143 2.76 16.29 14.21
N LEU A 144 1.43 16.36 14.35
CA LEU A 144 0.56 15.19 14.41
C LEU A 144 -0.10 15.00 13.04
N LYS A 145 0.23 13.89 12.38
CA LYS A 145 -0.44 13.43 11.15
C LYS A 145 -1.48 12.37 11.50
N LYS A 146 -2.76 12.72 11.35
CA LYS A 146 -3.89 11.80 11.48
C LYS A 146 -4.18 11.16 10.12
N LEU A 147 -4.18 9.83 10.06
CA LEU A 147 -4.45 9.09 8.84
C LEU A 147 -5.96 9.06 8.55
N LYS A 148 -6.31 9.20 7.27
CA LYS A 148 -7.69 9.04 6.78
C LYS A 148 -8.04 7.56 6.66
N MET A 149 -9.16 7.16 7.25
CA MET A 149 -9.66 5.78 7.26
C MET A 149 -10.90 5.67 6.38
N ASP A 150 -10.78 6.09 5.12
CA ASP A 150 -11.93 6.29 4.21
C ASP A 150 -12.67 4.98 3.85
N ASN A 151 -12.01 3.83 3.97
CA ASN A 151 -12.57 2.51 3.66
C ASN A 151 -12.54 1.61 4.89
N SER A 152 -13.53 1.75 5.79
CA SER A 152 -13.65 0.94 7.01
C SER A 152 -13.67 -0.58 6.76
N ASN A 153 -14.01 -1.02 5.54
CA ASN A 153 -14.02 -2.44 5.16
C ASN A 153 -12.63 -3.03 4.85
N ASP A 154 -11.63 -2.19 4.54
CA ASP A 154 -10.28 -2.65 4.10
C ASP A 154 -9.24 -2.53 5.23
N GLY A 155 -9.68 -2.18 6.45
CA GLY A 155 -8.82 -2.04 7.62
C GLY A 155 -7.90 -0.83 7.54
N PHE A 156 -6.65 -1.00 7.97
CA PHE A 156 -5.68 0.09 8.05
C PHE A 156 -5.05 0.40 6.69
N PRO A 157 -4.97 1.69 6.27
CA PRO A 157 -4.42 2.09 4.99
C PRO A 157 -2.99 1.56 4.77
N VAL A 158 -2.81 0.75 3.71
CA VAL A 158 -1.48 0.20 3.34
C VAL A 158 -0.44 1.30 3.07
N THR A 159 -0.89 2.47 2.59
CA THR A 159 -0.06 3.66 2.41
C THR A 159 0.51 4.13 3.75
N GLY A 160 -0.33 4.19 4.79
CA GLY A 160 0.09 4.55 6.14
C GLY A 160 1.12 3.59 6.72
N LEU A 161 0.94 2.28 6.51
CA LEU A 161 1.91 1.29 6.97
C LEU A 161 3.28 1.47 6.32
N ARG A 162 3.30 1.74 5.01
CA ARG A 162 4.55 2.00 4.27
C ARG A 162 5.24 3.26 4.77
N GLU A 163 4.50 4.32 5.04
CA GLU A 163 5.04 5.55 5.61
C GLU A 163 5.68 5.31 6.99
N ILE A 164 4.96 4.64 7.89
CA ILE A 164 5.46 4.31 9.24
C ILE A 164 6.75 3.50 9.13
N GLN A 165 6.75 2.40 8.36
CA GLN A 165 7.93 1.54 8.20
C GLN A 165 9.13 2.31 7.62
N THR A 166 8.90 3.16 6.61
CA THR A 166 9.96 3.93 5.96
C THR A 166 10.58 4.94 6.94
N LEU A 167 9.76 5.66 7.69
CA LEU A 167 10.24 6.65 8.66
C LEU A 167 10.86 6.00 9.91
N MET A 168 10.37 4.84 10.34
CA MET A 168 10.99 4.06 11.43
C MET A 168 12.40 3.59 11.07
N ALA A 169 12.62 3.21 9.81
CA ALA A 169 13.92 2.74 9.32
C ALA A 169 14.90 3.88 8.98
N SER A 170 14.41 5.11 8.79
CA SER A 170 15.22 6.25 8.34
C SER A 170 15.53 7.20 9.49
N ARG A 171 16.80 7.23 9.94
CA ARG A 171 17.29 8.19 10.94
C ARG A 171 18.45 8.99 10.36
N HIS A 172 18.19 10.25 10.02
CA HIS A 172 19.18 11.15 9.43
C HIS A 172 18.78 12.60 9.71
N GLU A 173 19.76 13.51 9.79
CA GLU A 173 19.53 14.94 10.08
C GLU A 173 18.59 15.61 9.07
N ASN A 174 18.75 15.28 7.79
CA ASN A 174 17.93 15.81 6.69
C ASN A 174 16.65 15.02 6.38
N ILE A 175 16.28 14.04 7.22
CA ILE A 175 15.04 13.25 7.05
C ILE A 175 14.16 13.47 8.27
N VAL A 176 12.87 13.71 8.04
CA VAL A 176 11.90 13.84 9.13
C VAL A 176 11.90 12.56 9.97
N ALA A 177 12.15 12.70 11.27
CA ALA A 177 12.14 11.58 12.20
C ALA A 177 10.72 11.32 12.70
N LEU A 178 10.23 10.09 12.56
CA LEU A 178 9.03 9.63 13.26
C LEU A 178 9.40 9.41 14.74
N ARG A 179 8.82 10.22 15.63
CA ARG A 179 9.01 10.10 17.09
C ARG A 179 8.31 8.86 17.63
N GLU A 180 7.00 8.78 17.41
CA GLU A 180 6.16 7.70 17.90
C GLU A 180 4.85 7.61 17.11
N VAL A 181 4.15 6.48 17.24
CA VAL A 181 2.77 6.30 16.76
C VAL A 181 1.86 6.30 17.98
N VAL A 182 0.83 7.15 17.93
CA VAL A 182 -0.15 7.33 19.01
C VAL A 182 -1.52 6.87 18.55
N MET A 183 -2.36 6.44 19.47
CA MET A 183 -3.73 6.03 19.17
C MET A 183 -4.73 6.81 20.04
N GLY A 184 -5.89 7.12 19.46
CA GLY A 184 -7.05 7.61 20.20
C GLY A 184 -7.99 6.45 20.56
N ASP A 185 -9.00 6.73 21.38
CA ASP A 185 -10.06 5.77 21.73
C ASP A 185 -10.91 5.38 20.51
N LYS A 186 -11.06 6.30 19.55
CA LYS A 186 -11.81 6.09 18.32
C LYS A 186 -10.91 6.26 17.10
N LEU A 187 -11.26 5.54 16.04
CA LEU A 187 -10.57 5.59 14.75
C LEU A 187 -10.64 7.00 14.11
N ASP A 188 -11.67 7.76 14.47
CA ASP A 188 -11.98 9.08 13.91
C ASP A 188 -11.60 10.25 14.82
N GLU A 189 -10.85 10.05 15.91
CA GLU A 189 -10.44 11.11 16.87
C GLU A 189 -8.95 11.49 16.77
#